data_AF-A0A256XPE4-F1
#
_entry.id   AF-A0A256XPE4-F1
#
_cell.length_a   1.000
_cell.length_b   1.000
_cell.length_c   1.000
_cell.angle_alpha   90.00
_cell.angle_beta   90.00
_cell.angle_gamma   90.00
#
_symmetry.space_group_name_H-M   'P 1'
#
loop_
_entity.id
_entity.type
_entity.pdbx_description
1 polymer ?
#
loop_
_entity_poly.entity_id
_entity_poly.type
_entity_poly.pdbx_seq_one_letter_code
_entity_poly.pdbx_strand_id
1 'polypeptide(L)'
;MKGDWILARREYVDYVSKLIELIDVCKELGVSLAGFVKRPKSKILVNCSIGDVLRPLVGSNVFDHVIADFILREKGEFFPIINGKLDSVALEFNGRKINVSFVFLKTSRSTSPYRLDIANTAGDKKPTDIISFILSDLTSEGIPFSILKVDEEVKMSKRLMKELYDDVVHSIAYKYGKISLVNLVWGEEL
;
A
#
# COMPACT_ATOMS: atom_id res chain seq x y z
N MET A 1 13.83 0.45 -29.44
CA MET A 1 13.05 0.25 -28.21
C MET A 1 12.81 1.59 -27.54
N LYS A 2 11.64 2.21 -27.75
CA LYS A 2 11.24 3.53 -27.20
C LYS A 2 9.71 3.61 -26.97
N GLY A 3 9.04 2.45 -26.79
CA GLY A 3 7.57 2.34 -26.76
C GLY A 3 6.95 2.06 -25.39
N ASP A 4 7.65 1.32 -24.52
CA ASP A 4 7.03 0.75 -23.30
C ASP A 4 6.93 1.74 -22.13
N TRP A 5 7.69 2.84 -22.17
CA TRP A 5 7.73 3.85 -21.11
C TRP A 5 6.54 4.83 -21.11
N ILE A 6 5.83 4.96 -22.24
CA ILE A 6 4.72 5.92 -22.39
C ILE A 6 3.43 5.34 -21.80
N LEU A 7 3.19 4.03 -21.98
CA LEU A 7 2.04 3.33 -21.40
C LEU A 7 2.12 3.32 -19.88
N ALA A 8 3.23 2.82 -19.29
CA ALA A 8 3.41 2.79 -17.84
C ALA A 8 3.17 4.15 -17.15
N ARG A 9 3.46 5.26 -17.85
CA ARG A 9 3.16 6.61 -17.37
C ARG A 9 1.67 6.94 -17.38
N ARG A 10 0.91 6.46 -18.37
CA ARG A 10 -0.55 6.62 -18.47
C ARG A 10 -1.29 5.79 -17.43
N GLU A 11 -1.00 4.50 -17.27
CA GLU A 11 -1.70 3.70 -16.25
C GLU A 11 -1.39 4.20 -14.84
N TYR A 12 -0.16 4.63 -14.59
CA TYR A 12 0.21 5.28 -13.33
C TYR A 12 -0.53 6.61 -13.12
N VAL A 13 -0.66 7.43 -14.16
CA VAL A 13 -1.47 8.66 -14.14
C VAL A 13 -2.94 8.34 -13.82
N ASP A 14 -3.53 7.35 -14.50
CA ASP A 14 -4.92 6.95 -14.29
C ASP A 14 -5.13 6.40 -12.87
N TYR A 15 -4.19 5.61 -12.36
CA TYR A 15 -4.18 5.12 -10.98
C TYR A 15 -4.16 6.27 -9.97
N VAL A 16 -3.20 7.19 -10.10
CA VAL A 16 -3.10 8.34 -9.19
C VAL A 16 -4.38 9.16 -9.28
N SER A 17 -4.87 9.48 -10.47
CA SER A 17 -6.13 10.20 -10.67
C SER A 17 -7.31 9.53 -9.96
N LYS A 18 -7.44 8.20 -10.04
CA LYS A 18 -8.51 7.46 -9.34
C LYS A 18 -8.34 7.45 -7.82
N LEU A 19 -7.10 7.42 -7.33
CA LEU A 19 -6.83 7.59 -5.90
C LEU A 19 -7.24 8.98 -5.41
N ILE A 20 -6.96 10.05 -6.17
CA ILE A 20 -7.42 11.40 -5.84
C ILE A 20 -8.95 11.46 -5.79
N GLU A 21 -9.62 10.90 -6.80
CA GLU A 21 -11.08 10.84 -6.87
C GLU A 21 -11.68 10.11 -5.65
N LEU A 22 -11.10 8.98 -5.25
CA LEU A 22 -11.52 8.25 -4.05
C LEU A 22 -11.33 9.09 -2.77
N ILE A 23 -10.22 9.80 -2.64
CA ILE A 23 -9.96 10.69 -1.50
C ILE A 23 -11.00 11.81 -1.44
N ASP A 24 -11.32 12.42 -2.59
CA ASP A 24 -12.32 13.49 -2.69
C ASP A 24 -13.70 12.96 -2.27
N VAL A 25 -14.13 11.80 -2.79
CA VAL A 25 -15.39 11.15 -2.41
C VAL A 25 -15.44 10.82 -0.91
N CYS A 26 -14.39 10.24 -0.35
CA CYS A 26 -14.34 9.94 1.08
C CYS A 26 -14.44 11.21 1.93
N LYS A 27 -13.81 12.30 1.49
CA LYS A 27 -13.89 13.60 2.15
C LYS A 27 -15.29 14.19 2.11
N GLU A 28 -15.96 14.15 0.95
CA GLU A 28 -17.35 14.61 0.79
C GLU A 28 -18.32 13.82 1.68
N LEU A 29 -18.09 12.51 1.83
CA LEU A 29 -18.92 11.64 2.66
C LEU A 29 -18.53 11.65 4.15
N GLY A 30 -17.44 12.32 4.54
CA GLY A 30 -16.94 12.32 5.91
C GLY A 30 -16.45 10.95 6.41
N VAL A 31 -16.00 10.09 5.50
CA VAL A 31 -15.52 8.73 5.79
C VAL A 31 -14.00 8.71 5.82
N SER A 32 -13.41 8.03 6.81
CA SER A 32 -11.96 7.84 6.88
C SER A 32 -11.51 6.82 5.84
N LEU A 33 -10.50 7.20 5.04
CA LEU A 33 -9.84 6.32 4.09
C LEU A 33 -8.50 5.81 4.65
N ALA A 34 -8.37 4.49 4.71
CA ALA A 34 -7.12 3.82 5.09
C ALA A 34 -6.81 2.64 4.16
N GLY A 35 -5.56 2.55 3.72
CA GLY A 35 -4.99 1.38 3.05
C GLY A 35 -4.29 0.46 4.05
N PHE A 36 -4.48 -0.85 3.91
CA PHE A 36 -3.84 -1.88 4.73
C PHE A 36 -2.87 -2.71 3.88
N VAL A 37 -1.59 -2.69 4.21
CA VAL A 37 -0.53 -3.32 3.41
C VAL A 37 0.09 -4.48 4.18
N LYS A 38 -0.18 -5.71 3.69
CA LYS A 38 0.26 -6.96 4.33
C LYS A 38 1.78 -7.17 4.31
N ARG A 39 2.45 -6.75 3.24
CA ARG A 39 3.87 -7.03 2.97
C ARG A 39 4.56 -5.78 2.42
N PRO A 40 4.75 -4.74 3.24
CA PRO A 40 5.33 -3.50 2.77
C PRO A 40 6.79 -3.73 2.37
N LYS A 41 7.11 -3.42 1.11
CA LYS A 41 8.45 -3.46 0.53
C LYS A 41 9.02 -2.07 0.29
N SER A 42 8.36 -1.06 0.84
CA SER A 42 8.81 0.32 0.80
C SER A 42 10.11 0.55 1.59
N LYS A 43 10.76 1.67 1.27
CA LYS A 43 11.92 2.24 2.01
C LYS A 43 11.60 3.67 2.46
N ILE A 44 10.35 3.93 2.82
CA ILE A 44 9.85 5.26 3.18
C ILE A 44 10.50 5.74 4.48
N LEU A 45 10.71 4.88 5.47
CA LEU A 45 11.22 5.27 6.80
C LEU A 45 12.60 5.91 6.75
N VAL A 46 13.49 5.39 5.89
CA VAL A 46 14.84 5.96 5.69
C VAL A 46 14.86 7.21 4.81
N ASN A 47 13.74 7.52 4.15
CA ASN A 47 13.59 8.63 3.21
C ASN A 47 12.63 9.73 3.71
N CYS A 48 11.96 9.54 4.84
CA CYS A 48 11.09 10.54 5.45
C CYS A 48 11.81 11.29 6.59
N SER A 49 11.06 12.08 7.36
CA SER A 49 11.58 12.98 8.39
C SER A 49 12.41 12.28 9.46
N ILE A 50 12.09 11.01 9.78
CA ILE A 50 12.83 10.21 10.76
C ILE A 50 14.10 9.55 10.16
N GLY A 51 14.26 9.64 8.84
CA GLY A 51 15.36 9.04 8.09
C GLY A 51 16.74 9.54 8.52
N ASP A 52 16.88 10.78 8.99
CA ASP A 52 18.16 11.30 9.49
C ASP A 52 18.66 10.55 10.74
N VAL A 53 17.74 10.03 11.54
CA VAL A 53 18.06 9.19 12.71
C VAL A 53 18.26 7.74 12.31
N LEU A 54 17.45 7.22 11.38
CA LEU A 54 17.50 5.81 10.99
C LEU A 54 18.66 5.47 10.06
N ARG A 55 18.96 6.32 9.06
CA ARG A 55 19.98 6.06 8.03
C ARG A 55 21.35 5.71 8.62
N PRO A 56 21.87 6.40 9.66
CA PRO A 56 23.14 6.04 10.28
C PRO A 56 23.12 4.68 11.00
N LEU A 57 21.95 4.22 11.46
CA LEU A 57 21.80 3.01 12.27
C LEU A 57 21.62 1.75 11.41
N VAL A 58 20.83 1.84 10.35
CA VAL A 58 20.43 0.68 9.53
C VAL A 58 20.94 0.75 8.10
N GLY A 59 21.45 1.90 7.65
CA GLY A 59 21.81 2.16 6.26
C GLY A 59 20.61 2.57 5.40
N SER A 60 20.88 2.95 4.15
CA SER A 60 19.86 3.49 3.22
C SER A 60 19.10 2.42 2.43
N ASN A 61 19.55 1.15 2.47
CA ASN A 61 19.01 0.10 1.61
C ASN A 61 18.14 -0.94 2.34
N VAL A 62 17.74 -0.67 3.58
CA VAL A 62 16.93 -1.58 4.38
C VAL A 62 15.44 -1.30 4.15
N PHE A 63 14.64 -2.37 4.03
CA PHE A 63 13.20 -2.27 3.87
C PHE A 63 12.50 -1.87 5.16
N ASP A 64 11.41 -1.12 5.03
CA ASP A 64 10.70 -0.57 6.17
C ASP A 64 10.18 -1.64 7.14
N HIS A 65 9.72 -2.80 6.63
CA HIS A 65 9.22 -3.88 7.49
C HIS A 65 10.30 -4.45 8.41
N VAL A 66 11.57 -4.45 7.98
CA VAL A 66 12.70 -4.92 8.80
C VAL A 66 12.96 -3.94 9.94
N ILE A 67 12.96 -2.64 9.62
CA ILE A 67 13.15 -1.57 10.60
C ILE A 67 11.99 -1.58 11.60
N ALA A 68 10.75 -1.64 11.09
CA ALA A 68 9.55 -1.65 11.91
C ALA A 68 9.50 -2.87 12.83
N ASP A 69 9.87 -4.07 12.36
CA ASP A 69 9.89 -5.28 13.19
C ASP A 69 10.98 -5.25 14.27
N PHE A 70 12.09 -4.55 14.01
CA PHE A 70 13.11 -4.32 15.02
C PHE A 70 12.64 -3.34 16.12
N ILE A 71 11.86 -2.32 15.75
CA ILE A 71 11.35 -1.29 16.68
C ILE A 71 10.13 -1.79 17.45
N LEU A 72 9.18 -2.42 16.77
CA LEU A 72 7.87 -2.81 17.30
C LEU A 72 7.89 -4.26 17.80
N ARG A 73 7.73 -4.45 19.11
CA ARG A 73 7.82 -5.74 19.80
C ARG A 73 6.46 -6.27 20.19
N GLU A 74 5.56 -5.40 20.63
CA GLU A 74 4.30 -5.78 21.25
C GLU A 74 3.08 -5.46 20.39
N LYS A 75 2.00 -6.24 20.58
CA LYS A 75 0.73 -5.99 19.90
C LYS A 75 0.21 -4.60 20.27
N GLY A 76 -0.19 -3.84 19.27
CA GLY A 76 -0.74 -2.49 19.41
C GLY A 76 0.31 -1.39 19.32
N GLU A 77 1.61 -1.72 19.33
CA GLU A 77 2.65 -0.74 19.06
C GLU A 77 2.64 -0.31 17.59
N PHE A 78 2.90 0.96 17.35
CA PHE A 78 2.98 1.52 16.00
C PHE A 78 4.06 2.61 15.87
N PHE A 79 4.61 2.73 14.66
CA PHE A 79 5.72 3.64 14.33
C PHE A 79 5.65 4.01 12.83
N PRO A 80 5.98 5.25 12.39
CA PRO A 80 6.57 6.32 13.17
C PRO A 80 5.54 7.22 13.86
N ILE A 81 5.92 7.75 15.02
CA ILE A 81 5.28 8.90 15.66
C ILE A 81 6.35 9.96 15.86
N ILE A 82 6.18 11.13 15.25
CA ILE A 82 7.11 12.25 15.31
C ILE A 82 6.41 13.40 16.03
N ASN A 83 6.94 13.82 17.18
CA ASN A 83 6.37 14.89 18.00
C ASN A 83 4.87 14.70 18.32
N GLY A 84 4.47 13.46 18.60
CA GLY A 84 3.08 13.09 18.91
C GLY A 84 2.13 13.10 17.70
N LYS A 85 2.65 13.23 16.48
CA LYS A 85 1.89 13.20 15.22
C LYS A 85 2.40 12.08 14.32
N LEU A 86 1.55 11.60 13.43
CA LEU A 86 1.99 10.70 12.38
C LEU A 86 2.83 11.46 11.36
N ASP A 87 3.88 10.81 10.86
CA ASP A 87 4.59 11.34 9.69
C ASP A 87 3.68 11.26 8.46
N SER A 88 3.97 12.09 7.46
CA SER A 88 3.18 12.13 6.23
C SER A 88 4.06 12.34 5.02
N VAL A 89 3.74 11.63 3.95
CA VAL A 89 4.32 11.84 2.63
C VAL A 89 3.38 12.74 1.84
N ALA A 90 3.92 13.82 1.29
CA ALA A 90 3.21 14.65 0.34
C ALA A 90 3.35 14.07 -1.07
N LEU A 91 2.22 13.75 -1.69
CA LEU A 91 2.11 13.43 -3.10
C LEU A 91 1.63 14.68 -3.83
N GLU A 92 2.35 15.10 -4.86
CA GLU A 92 1.93 16.18 -5.74
C GLU A 92 1.60 15.61 -7.12
N PHE A 93 0.38 15.89 -7.60
CA PHE A 93 -0.07 15.44 -8.90
C PHE A 93 -1.00 16.49 -9.53
N ASN A 94 -0.66 16.95 -10.74
CA ASN A 94 -1.38 18.02 -11.44
C ASN A 94 -1.66 19.26 -10.56
N GLY A 95 -0.67 19.69 -9.76
CA GLY A 95 -0.78 20.84 -8.85
C GLY A 95 -1.65 20.61 -7.61
N ARG A 96 -2.23 19.40 -7.44
CA ARG A 96 -2.89 19.00 -6.19
C ARG A 96 -1.89 18.34 -5.26
N LYS A 97 -1.86 18.80 -4.01
CA LYS A 97 -1.04 18.21 -2.94
C LYS A 97 -1.92 17.36 -2.03
N ILE A 98 -1.58 16.09 -1.92
CA ILE A 98 -2.24 15.12 -1.05
C ILE A 98 -1.24 14.70 0.02
N ASN A 99 -1.61 14.83 1.28
CA ASN A 99 -0.79 14.31 2.37
C ASN A 99 -1.37 12.96 2.80
N VAL A 100 -0.56 11.92 2.64
CA VAL A 100 -0.88 10.58 3.14
C VAL A 100 0.01 10.32 4.34
N SER A 101 -0.61 10.13 5.50
CA SER A 101 0.09 9.66 6.68
C SER A 101 0.33 8.16 6.58
N PHE A 102 1.38 7.66 7.18
CA PHE A 102 1.62 6.22 7.23
C PHE A 102 2.11 5.79 8.60
N VAL A 103 1.75 4.56 9.00
CA VAL A 103 2.31 3.90 10.19
C VAL A 103 2.53 2.43 9.90
N PHE A 104 3.49 1.84 10.59
CA PHE A 104 3.63 0.40 10.75
C PHE A 104 2.97 0.02 12.08
N LEU A 105 2.12 -0.99 12.06
CA LEU A 105 1.36 -1.48 13.20
C LEU A 105 1.71 -2.94 13.47
N LYS A 106 2.13 -3.23 14.70
CA LYS A 106 2.35 -4.60 15.16
C LYS A 106 1.03 -5.16 15.68
N THR A 107 0.45 -6.11 14.95
CA THR A 107 -0.85 -6.71 15.32
C THR A 107 -0.69 -8.01 16.10
N SER A 108 0.48 -8.63 16.06
CA SER A 108 0.86 -9.78 16.88
C SER A 108 2.38 -9.82 17.08
N ARG A 109 2.86 -10.56 18.10
CA ARG A 109 4.30 -10.74 18.35
C ARG A 109 5.00 -11.53 17.24
N SER A 110 4.30 -12.48 16.62
CA SER A 110 4.86 -13.45 15.67
C SER A 110 4.81 -12.98 14.21
N THR A 111 4.13 -11.88 13.91
CA THR A 111 4.01 -11.35 12.54
C THR A 111 4.82 -10.07 12.37
N SER A 112 5.42 -9.88 11.20
CA SER A 112 5.99 -8.57 10.85
C SER A 112 4.90 -7.48 10.88
N PRO A 113 5.24 -6.22 11.18
CA PRO A 113 4.28 -5.12 11.18
C PRO A 113 3.63 -4.90 9.81
N TYR A 114 2.35 -4.55 9.85
CA TYR A 114 1.58 -4.14 8.69
C TYR A 114 1.67 -2.63 8.48
N ARG A 115 1.72 -2.15 7.24
CA ARG A 115 1.67 -0.70 6.97
C ARG A 115 0.23 -0.26 6.80
N LEU A 116 -0.12 0.85 7.43
CA LEU A 116 -1.38 1.56 7.29
C LEU A 116 -1.09 2.89 6.62
N ASP A 117 -1.71 3.11 5.47
CA ASP A 117 -1.67 4.39 4.74
C ASP A 117 -2.97 5.12 5.02
N ILE A 118 -2.93 6.32 5.59
CA ILE A 118 -4.08 7.06 6.09
C ILE A 118 -4.20 8.37 5.32
N ALA A 119 -5.28 8.53 4.56
CA ALA A 119 -5.65 9.82 3.97
C ALA A 119 -6.63 10.50 4.94
N ASN A 120 -6.23 11.64 5.52
CA ASN A 120 -7.04 12.36 6.50
C ASN A 120 -8.26 13.03 5.83
N THR A 121 -9.29 12.22 5.59
CA THR A 121 -10.50 12.53 4.81
C THR A 121 -11.69 12.85 5.71
N ALA A 122 -11.75 12.26 6.91
CA ALA A 122 -12.73 12.59 7.93
C ALA A 122 -12.13 13.63 8.90
N GLY A 123 -12.50 14.90 8.70
CA GLY A 123 -11.86 16.09 9.31
C GLY A 123 -11.38 15.97 10.76
N ASP A 124 -12.21 15.42 11.67
CA ASP A 124 -11.93 15.37 13.11
C ASP A 124 -11.43 14.02 13.63
N LYS A 125 -11.41 12.96 12.81
CA LYS A 125 -10.97 11.64 13.27
C LYS A 125 -9.46 11.62 13.36
N LYS A 126 -8.95 11.28 14.55
CA LYS A 126 -7.52 11.13 14.75
C LYS A 126 -7.08 9.84 14.03
N PRO A 127 -5.87 9.79 13.46
CA PRO A 127 -5.34 8.55 12.90
C PRO A 127 -5.32 7.38 13.90
N THR A 128 -5.24 7.67 15.21
CA THR A 128 -5.37 6.69 16.28
C THR A 128 -6.72 6.00 16.32
N ASP A 129 -7.79 6.64 15.84
CA ASP A 129 -9.14 6.07 15.81
C ASP A 129 -9.21 4.95 14.76
N ILE A 130 -8.54 5.15 13.63
CA ILE A 130 -8.40 4.13 12.56
C ILE A 130 -7.57 2.96 13.07
N ILE A 131 -6.45 3.23 13.76
CA ILE A 131 -5.62 2.18 14.37
C ILE A 131 -6.43 1.38 15.39
N SER A 132 -7.19 2.05 16.25
CA SER A 132 -8.04 1.42 17.26
C SER A 132 -9.12 0.55 16.62
N PHE A 133 -9.76 1.04 15.55
CA PHE A 133 -10.72 0.27 14.78
C PHE A 133 -10.06 -1.00 14.20
N ILE A 134 -8.91 -0.87 13.53
CA ILE A 134 -8.18 -2.02 12.96
C ILE A 134 -7.82 -3.03 14.03
N LEU A 135 -7.32 -2.58 15.19
CA LEU A 135 -6.97 -3.45 16.31
C LEU A 135 -8.19 -4.20 16.88
N SER A 136 -9.39 -3.59 16.83
CA SER A 136 -10.64 -4.22 17.26
C SER A 136 -11.20 -5.25 16.27
N ASP A 137 -10.86 -5.12 14.97
CA ASP A 137 -11.34 -6.01 13.89
C ASP A 137 -10.37 -7.18 13.60
N LEU A 138 -9.31 -7.37 14.39
CA LEU A 138 -8.28 -8.37 14.11
C LEU A 138 -8.78 -9.81 14.29
N THR A 139 -8.43 -10.65 13.32
CA THR A 139 -8.50 -12.11 13.41
C THR A 139 -7.35 -12.68 14.25
N SER A 140 -7.36 -13.99 14.50
CA SER A 140 -6.26 -14.72 15.14
C SER A 140 -4.93 -14.62 14.37
N GLU A 141 -4.97 -14.33 13.07
CA GLU A 141 -3.78 -14.13 12.23
C GLU A 141 -3.24 -12.69 12.29
N GLY A 142 -3.88 -11.80 13.05
CA GLY A 142 -3.49 -10.40 13.16
C GLY A 142 -3.82 -9.57 11.92
N ILE A 143 -4.70 -10.04 11.05
CA ILE A 143 -5.25 -9.31 9.90
C ILE A 143 -6.70 -8.93 10.21
N PRO A 144 -7.17 -7.71 9.88
CA PRO A 144 -8.58 -7.34 10.04
C PRO A 144 -9.52 -8.30 9.30
N PHE A 145 -10.60 -8.71 9.94
CA PHE A 145 -11.56 -9.66 9.38
C PHE A 145 -12.16 -9.14 8.07
N SER A 146 -12.51 -7.87 8.03
CA SER A 146 -12.99 -7.18 6.82
C SER A 146 -12.02 -7.32 5.64
N ILE A 147 -10.73 -7.13 5.88
CA ILE A 147 -9.67 -7.27 4.86
C ILE A 147 -9.48 -8.73 4.45
N LEU A 148 -9.46 -9.66 5.42
CA LEU A 148 -9.30 -11.08 5.13
C LEU A 148 -10.45 -11.62 4.28
N LYS A 149 -11.69 -11.22 4.59
CA LYS A 149 -12.87 -11.62 3.82
C LYS A 149 -12.79 -11.11 2.38
N VAL A 150 -12.49 -9.84 2.17
CA VAL A 150 -12.36 -9.31 0.81
C VAL A 150 -11.26 -10.05 0.04
N ASP A 151 -10.09 -10.26 0.64
CA ASP A 151 -8.96 -10.96 0.03
C ASP A 151 -9.32 -12.38 -0.43
N GLU A 152 -10.09 -13.13 0.37
CA GLU A 152 -10.52 -14.48 0.00
C GLU A 152 -11.63 -14.48 -1.07
N GLU A 153 -12.57 -13.54 -1.04
CA GLU A 153 -13.66 -13.47 -2.05
C GLU A 153 -13.15 -13.02 -3.44
N VAL A 154 -12.11 -12.17 -3.51
CA VAL A 154 -11.55 -11.72 -4.80
C VAL A 154 -10.50 -12.67 -5.36
N LYS A 155 -10.14 -13.72 -4.63
CA LYS A 155 -9.03 -14.62 -4.95
C LYS A 155 -9.37 -15.47 -6.17
N MET A 156 -8.72 -15.18 -7.29
CA MET A 156 -8.83 -16.00 -8.49
C MET A 156 -7.91 -17.22 -8.40
N SER A 157 -8.45 -18.39 -8.73
CA SER A 157 -7.65 -19.62 -8.74
C SER A 157 -6.55 -19.55 -9.80
N LYS A 158 -5.38 -20.17 -9.54
CA LYS A 158 -4.28 -20.27 -10.52
C LYS A 158 -4.74 -20.89 -11.84
N ARG A 159 -5.68 -21.84 -11.76
CA ARG A 159 -6.25 -22.50 -12.93
C ARG A 159 -7.06 -21.53 -13.78
N LEU A 160 -7.98 -20.78 -13.16
CA LEU A 160 -8.79 -19.77 -13.87
C LEU A 160 -7.90 -18.70 -14.50
N MET A 161 -6.90 -18.20 -13.77
CA MET A 161 -5.95 -17.22 -14.32
C MET A 161 -5.19 -17.76 -15.52
N LYS A 162 -4.79 -19.04 -15.49
CA LYS A 162 -4.12 -19.69 -16.62
C LYS A 162 -5.06 -19.83 -17.81
N GLU A 163 -6.28 -20.30 -17.60
CA GLU A 163 -7.28 -20.46 -18.67
C GLU A 163 -7.58 -19.11 -19.34
N LEU A 164 -7.82 -18.05 -18.56
CA LEU A 164 -8.02 -16.69 -19.07
C LEU A 164 -6.80 -16.16 -19.84
N TYR A 165 -5.60 -16.45 -19.34
CA TYR A 165 -4.36 -16.07 -20.02
C TYR A 165 -4.22 -16.76 -21.36
N ASP A 166 -4.41 -18.08 -21.39
CA ASP A 166 -4.32 -18.90 -22.60
C ASP A 166 -5.37 -18.43 -23.64
N ASP A 167 -6.60 -18.12 -23.22
CA ASP A 167 -7.66 -17.58 -24.09
C ASP A 167 -7.28 -16.22 -24.70
N VAL A 168 -6.72 -15.30 -23.90
CA VAL A 168 -6.27 -13.98 -24.39
C VAL A 168 -5.10 -14.14 -25.36
N VAL A 169 -4.11 -14.96 -25.02
CA VAL A 169 -2.97 -15.27 -25.89
C VAL A 169 -3.46 -15.87 -27.20
N HIS A 170 -4.35 -16.86 -27.18
CA HIS A 170 -4.90 -17.46 -28.39
C HIS A 170 -5.66 -16.45 -29.25
N SER A 171 -6.52 -15.62 -28.65
CA SER A 171 -7.27 -14.58 -29.36
C SER A 171 -6.35 -13.55 -30.04
N ILE A 172 -5.31 -13.11 -29.34
CA ILE A 172 -4.32 -12.17 -29.89
C ILE A 172 -3.48 -12.85 -30.98
N ALA A 173 -3.06 -14.11 -30.77
CA ALA A 173 -2.26 -14.87 -31.74
C ALA A 173 -3.02 -15.02 -33.05
N TYR A 174 -4.30 -15.38 -32.93
CA TYR A 174 -5.21 -15.54 -34.06
C TYR A 174 -5.38 -14.23 -34.84
N LYS A 175 -5.50 -13.11 -34.13
CA LYS A 175 -5.79 -11.80 -34.75
C LYS A 175 -4.57 -11.07 -35.30
N TYR A 176 -3.39 -11.24 -34.70
CA TYR A 176 -2.21 -10.41 -34.98
C TYR A 176 -0.92 -11.21 -35.26
N GLY A 177 -0.94 -12.55 -35.18
CA GLY A 177 0.22 -13.40 -35.46
C GLY A 177 1.17 -13.55 -34.27
N LYS A 178 2.46 -13.24 -34.46
CA LYS A 178 3.52 -13.49 -33.46
C LYS A 178 3.30 -12.68 -32.18
N ILE A 179 3.37 -13.36 -31.02
CA ILE A 179 3.23 -12.74 -29.69
C ILE A 179 4.58 -12.61 -29.01
N SER A 180 4.85 -11.43 -28.45
CA SER A 180 5.89 -11.22 -27.44
C SER A 180 5.24 -11.26 -26.06
N LEU A 181 5.71 -12.15 -25.18
CA LEU A 181 5.18 -12.28 -23.82
C LEU A 181 5.83 -11.23 -22.93
N VAL A 182 5.01 -10.39 -22.30
CA VAL A 182 5.45 -9.43 -21.28
C VAL A 182 5.10 -10.00 -19.92
N ASN A 183 6.08 -10.10 -19.03
CA ASN A 183 5.86 -10.53 -17.66
C ASN A 183 5.47 -9.31 -16.82
N LEU A 184 4.28 -9.33 -16.23
CA LEU A 184 3.83 -8.26 -15.34
C LEU A 184 4.34 -8.56 -13.93
N VAL A 185 5.33 -7.79 -13.47
CA VAL A 185 5.74 -7.79 -12.06
C VAL A 185 4.77 -6.88 -11.30
N TRP A 186 3.95 -7.47 -10.43
CA TRP A 186 3.04 -6.74 -9.55
C TRP A 186 3.67 -6.56 -8.16
N GLY A 187 3.78 -5.33 -7.67
CA GLY A 187 4.30 -5.01 -6.33
C GLY A 187 4.79 -3.57 -6.20
N GLU A 188 5.27 -3.19 -5.01
CA GLU A 188 5.86 -1.87 -4.75
C GLU A 188 7.27 -1.68 -5.35
N GLU A 189 7.77 -2.64 -6.14
CA GLU A 189 9.07 -2.54 -6.80
C GLU A 189 8.92 -1.87 -8.18
N LEU A 190 9.33 -0.59 -8.23
CA LEU A 190 9.89 0.06 -9.42
C LEU A 190 11.39 0.29 -9.19
#